data_AF-A0A7Z2VM20-F1
#
_entry.id   AF-A0A7Z2VM20-F1
#
_cell.length_a   1.000
_cell.length_b   1.000
_cell.length_c   1.000
_cell.angle_alpha   90.00
_cell.angle_beta   90.00
_cell.angle_gamma   90.00
#
_symmetry.space_group_name_H-M   'P 1'
#
loop_
_entity.id
_entity.type
_entity.pdbx_description
1 polymer ?
#
loop_
_entity_poly.entity_id
_entity_poly.type
_entity_poly.pdbx_seq_one_letter_code
_entity_poly.pdbx_strand_id
1 'polypeptide(L)'
;MQQETSNLHHVVSYFAKIHKLTEREREVVFYLSRYGYSNKSLASELCIAEKTVKNHIAKIQEKTNSGSTRELLSMIVAQSVMQYEQIKGAIAF
;
A
#
# COMPACT_ATOMS: atom_id res chain seq x y z
N MET A 1 2.85 11.00 -16.04
CA MET A 1 1.78 10.98 -15.01
C MET A 1 0.90 9.73 -15.04
N GLN A 2 0.25 9.35 -16.15
CA GLN A 2 -0.65 8.16 -16.15
C GLN A 2 0.06 6.80 -15.93
N GLN A 3 1.31 6.66 -16.38
CA GLN A 3 2.12 5.44 -16.17
C GLN A 3 2.58 5.21 -14.71
N GLU A 4 2.80 6.28 -13.94
CA GLU A 4 3.23 6.15 -12.54
C GLU A 4 2.09 5.67 -11.65
N THR A 5 0.86 6.14 -11.91
CA THR A 5 -0.34 5.68 -11.23
C THR A 5 -0.64 4.21 -11.51
N SER A 6 -0.40 3.74 -12.75
CA SER A 6 -0.62 2.33 -13.09
C SER A 6 0.38 1.41 -12.38
N ASN A 7 1.66 1.79 -12.28
CA ASN A 7 2.65 0.96 -11.59
C ASN A 7 2.36 0.83 -10.09
N LEU A 8 2.09 1.94 -9.40
CA LEU A 8 1.77 1.88 -7.97
C LEU A 8 0.51 1.06 -7.70
N HIS A 9 -0.51 1.18 -8.55
CA HIS A 9 -1.73 0.39 -8.41
C HIS A 9 -1.45 -1.11 -8.52
N HIS A 10 -0.52 -1.53 -9.39
CA HIS A 10 -0.10 -2.93 -9.51
C HIS A 10 0.66 -3.40 -8.26
N VAL A 11 1.62 -2.61 -7.76
CA VAL A 11 2.37 -2.92 -6.54
C VAL A 11 1.41 -3.08 -5.35
N VAL A 12 0.51 -2.12 -5.15
CA VAL A 12 -0.45 -2.14 -4.04
C VAL A 12 -1.48 -3.25 -4.19
N SER A 13 -1.94 -3.56 -5.41
CA SER A 13 -2.86 -4.68 -5.65
C SER A 13 -2.20 -6.04 -5.35
N TYR A 14 -0.94 -6.22 -5.77
CA TYR A 14 -0.19 -7.43 -5.43
C TYR A 14 0.04 -7.53 -3.92
N PHE A 15 0.45 -6.43 -3.27
CA PHE A 15 0.63 -6.36 -1.80
C PHE A 15 -0.66 -6.73 -1.05
N ALA A 16 -1.79 -6.15 -1.48
CA ALA A 16 -3.09 -6.42 -0.91
C ALA A 16 -3.47 -7.90 -1.04
N LYS A 17 -3.16 -8.52 -2.18
CA LYS A 17 -3.44 -9.94 -2.43
C LYS A 17 -2.64 -10.85 -1.51
N ILE A 18 -1.32 -10.63 -1.38
CA ILE A 18 -0.45 -11.48 -0.54
C ILE A 18 -0.80 -11.37 0.95
N HIS A 19 -1.22 -10.19 1.41
CA HIS A 19 -1.59 -9.93 2.80
C HIS A 19 -3.10 -10.02 3.09
N LYS A 20 -3.91 -10.46 2.12
CA LYS A 20 -5.38 -10.60 2.25
C LYS A 20 -6.05 -9.32 2.77
N LEU A 21 -5.61 -8.17 2.25
CA LEU A 21 -6.22 -6.89 2.55
C LEU A 21 -7.60 -6.81 1.87
N THR A 22 -8.55 -6.20 2.57
CA THR A 22 -9.85 -5.84 2.00
C THR A 22 -9.68 -4.73 0.97
N GLU A 23 -10.72 -4.49 0.17
CA GLU A 23 -10.70 -3.41 -0.81
C GLU A 23 -10.44 -2.05 -0.16
N ARG A 24 -11.06 -1.82 1.00
CA ARG A 24 -10.91 -0.57 1.72
C ARG A 24 -9.51 -0.39 2.30
N GLU A 25 -8.92 -1.46 2.83
CA GLU A 25 -7.54 -1.45 3.31
C GLU A 25 -6.55 -1.20 2.17
N ARG A 26 -6.80 -1.76 0.98
CA ARG A 26 -6.01 -1.50 -0.24
C ARG A 26 -6.02 -0.03 -0.64
N GLU A 27 -7.18 0.63 -0.60
CA GLU A 27 -7.29 2.08 -0.85
C GLU A 27 -6.49 2.90 0.18
N VAL A 28 -6.61 2.55 1.47
CA VAL A 28 -5.82 3.20 2.53
C VAL A 28 -4.33 3.11 2.23
N VAL A 29 -3.82 1.90 1.91
CA VAL A 29 -2.42 1.70 1.54
C VAL A 29 -2.04 2.50 0.29
N PHE A 30 -2.90 2.55 -0.73
CA PHE A 30 -2.63 3.30 -1.95
C PHE A 30 -2.40 4.80 -1.68
N TYR A 31 -3.33 5.47 -0.98
CA TYR A 31 -3.19 6.90 -0.68
C TYR A 31 -2.04 7.18 0.29
N LEU A 32 -1.82 6.28 1.25
CA LEU A 32 -0.68 6.35 2.17
C LEU A 32 0.64 6.30 1.39
N SER A 33 0.81 5.35 0.46
CA SER A 33 2.02 5.18 -0.33
C SER A 33 2.21 6.27 -1.39
N ARG A 34 1.11 6.74 -2.01
CA ARG A 34 1.19 7.70 -3.11
C ARG A 34 1.50 9.12 -2.65
N TYR A 35 0.92 9.52 -1.51
CA TYR A 35 0.92 10.92 -1.05
C TYR A 35 1.49 11.11 0.34
N GLY A 36 1.74 10.03 1.10
CA GLY A 36 2.16 10.15 2.50
C GLY A 36 1.07 10.76 3.39
N TYR A 37 -0.20 10.55 3.06
CA TYR A 37 -1.32 11.17 3.76
C TYR A 37 -1.32 10.85 5.26
N SER A 38 -1.57 11.89 6.06
CA SER A 38 -1.89 11.75 7.48
C SER A 38 -3.26 11.10 7.66
N ASN A 39 -3.55 10.61 8.88
CA ASN A 39 -4.86 10.02 9.19
C ASN A 39 -6.03 10.98 8.87
N LYS A 40 -5.83 12.28 9.09
CA LYS A 40 -6.83 13.32 8.78
C LYS A 40 -7.03 13.48 7.26
N SER A 41 -5.95 13.44 6.49
CA SER A 41 -6.03 13.57 5.02
C SER A 41 -6.66 12.33 4.40
N LEU A 42 -6.29 11.13 4.87
CA LEU A 42 -6.95 9.88 4.53
C LEU A 42 -8.44 9.91 4.86
N ALA A 43 -8.81 10.41 6.04
CA ALA A 43 -10.21 10.51 6.46
C ALA A 43 -11.03 11.39 5.49
N SER A 44 -10.46 12.53 5.09
CA SER A 44 -11.06 13.43 4.10
C SER A 44 -11.17 12.76 2.73
N GLU A 45 -10.08 12.20 2.21
CA GLU A 45 -10.02 11.56 0.89
C GLU A 45 -10.99 10.40 0.77
N LEU A 46 -11.09 9.62 1.83
CA LEU A 46 -11.89 8.41 1.87
C LEU A 46 -13.32 8.66 2.39
N CYS A 47 -13.68 9.89 2.75
CA CYS A 47 -14.99 10.25 3.30
C CYS A 47 -15.40 9.41 4.54
N ILE A 48 -14.48 9.22 5.48
CA ILE A 48 -14.70 8.46 6.73
C ILE A 48 -14.12 9.19 7.95
N ALA A 49 -14.47 8.78 9.15
CA ALA A 49 -13.90 9.35 10.36
C ALA A 49 -12.41 8.99 10.53
N GLU A 50 -11.61 9.90 11.11
CA GLU A 50 -10.19 9.65 11.42
C GLU A 50 -9.99 8.41 12.32
N LYS A 51 -10.92 8.17 13.25
CA LYS A 51 -10.93 6.94 14.07
C LYS A 51 -11.04 5.68 13.22
N THR A 52 -11.85 5.72 12.17
CA THR A 52 -12.00 4.59 11.23
C THR A 52 -10.72 4.37 10.43
N VAL A 53 -10.03 5.43 10.02
CA VAL A 53 -8.70 5.32 9.39
C VAL A 53 -7.70 4.65 10.33
N LYS A 54 -7.63 5.08 11.60
CA LYS A 54 -6.76 4.45 12.61
C LYS A 54 -7.05 2.96 12.76
N ASN A 55 -8.33 2.58 12.77
CA ASN A 55 -8.74 1.17 12.83
C ASN A 55 -8.30 0.40 11.59
N HIS A 56 -8.43 0.97 10.38
CA HIS A 56 -7.93 0.35 9.15
C HIS A 56 -6.41 0.16 9.19
N ILE A 57 -5.65 1.19 9.60
CA ILE A 57 -4.18 1.09 9.70
C ILE A 57 -3.78 0.01 10.69
N ALA A 58 -4.42 -0.08 11.86
CA ALA A 58 -4.15 -1.13 12.83
C ALA A 58 -4.41 -2.53 12.26
N LYS A 59 -5.52 -2.71 11.53
CA LYS A 59 -5.85 -3.99 10.86
C LYS A 59 -4.89 -4.33 9.73
N ILE A 60 -4.44 -3.34 8.97
CA ILE A 60 -3.40 -3.53 7.95
C ILE A 60 -2.11 -4.00 8.62
N GLN A 61 -1.65 -3.30 9.66
CA GLN A 61 -0.43 -3.63 10.41
C GLN A 61 -0.47 -5.04 11.00
N GLU A 62 -1.64 -5.45 11.53
CA GLU A 62 -1.88 -6.83 12.00
C GLU A 62 -1.70 -7.85 10.85
N LYS A 63 -2.30 -7.59 9.68
CA LYS A 63 -2.24 -8.48 8.50
C LYS A 63 -0.86 -8.53 7.84
N THR A 64 -0.11 -7.45 7.91
CA THR A 64 1.23 -7.33 7.31
C THR A 64 2.34 -7.63 8.31
N ASN A 65 2.01 -7.82 9.59
CA ASN A 65 2.95 -7.96 10.68
C ASN A 65 3.98 -6.81 10.75
N SER A 66 3.53 -5.59 10.49
CA SER A 66 4.38 -4.38 10.58
C SER A 66 4.09 -3.64 11.88
N GLY A 67 5.11 -3.24 12.61
CA GLY A 67 5.00 -2.51 13.87
C GLY A 67 4.73 -1.00 13.72
N SER A 68 4.82 -0.46 12.50
CA SER A 68 4.53 0.95 12.26
C SER A 68 4.11 1.25 10.81
N THR A 69 3.48 2.41 10.61
CA THR A 69 3.13 2.91 9.27
C THR A 69 4.37 3.13 8.41
N ARG A 70 5.49 3.54 9.03
CA ARG A 70 6.78 3.69 8.35
C ARG A 70 7.30 2.36 7.84
N GLU A 71 7.21 1.31 8.65
CA GLU A 71 7.59 -0.04 8.25
C GLU A 71 6.69 -0.56 7.13
N LEU A 72 5.37 -0.38 7.25
CA LEU A 72 4.42 -0.71 6.18
C LEU A 72 4.80 -0.03 4.85
N LEU A 73 5.11 1.27 4.86
CA LEU A 73 5.57 1.99 3.67
C LEU A 73 6.89 1.42 3.12
N SER A 74 7.84 1.07 3.99
CA SER A 74 9.09 0.43 3.60
C SER A 74 8.85 -0.92 2.91
N MET A 75 7.87 -1.71 3.36
CA MET A 75 7.51 -2.97 2.70
C MET A 75 6.95 -2.74 1.29
N ILE A 76 6.13 -1.70 1.09
CA ILE A 76 5.62 -1.33 -0.25
C ILE A 76 6.75 -0.94 -1.19
N VAL A 77 7.70 -0.13 -0.71
CA VAL A 77 8.89 0.26 -1.48
C VAL A 77 9.77 -0.96 -1.80
N ALA A 78 10.00 -1.85 -0.83
CA ALA A 78 10.76 -3.07 -1.08
C ALA A 78 10.08 -3.93 -2.16
N GLN A 79 8.75 -4.02 -2.13
CA GLN A 79 8.00 -4.79 -3.12
C GLN A 79 8.06 -4.18 -4.53
N SER A 80 8.02 -2.85 -4.66
CA SER A 80 8.15 -2.20 -5.98
C SER A 80 9.53 -2.46 -6.60
N VAL A 81 10.57 -2.54 -5.77
CA VAL A 81 11.94 -2.90 -6.20
C VAL A 81 12.02 -4.39 -6.58
N MET A 82 11.45 -5.30 -5.78
CA MET A 82 11.51 -6.75 -6.07
C MET A 82 10.79 -7.13 -7.37
N GLN A 83 9.70 -6.45 -7.74
CA GLN A 83 9.03 -6.68 -9.03
C GLN A 83 9.94 -6.42 -10.23
N TYR A 84 10.88 -5.47 -10.12
CA TYR A 84 11.82 -5.17 -11.19
C TYR A 84 12.82 -6.31 -11.43
N GLU A 85 13.31 -6.93 -10.35
CA GLU A 85 14.28 -8.03 -10.43
C GLU A 85 13.64 -9.31 -10.98
N GLN A 86 12.38 -9.60 -10.65
CA GLN A 86 11.64 -10.73 -11.23
C GLN A 86 11.42 -10.57 -12.74
N ILE A 87 11.16 -9.35 -13.21
CA ILE A 87 10.96 -9.07 -14.64
C ILE A 87 12.29 -9.16 -15.40
N LYS A 88 13.38 -8.59 -14.88
CA LYS A 88 14.70 -8.73 -15.50
C LYS A 88 15.19 -10.18 -15.55
N GLY A 89 14.97 -10.95 -14.49
CA GLY A 89 15.35 -12.37 -14.45
C GLY A 89 14.55 -13.25 -15.41
N ALA A 90 13.31 -12.89 -15.74
CA ALA A 90 12.45 -13.67 -16.65
C ALA A 90 12.75 -13.43 -18.14
N ILE A 91 13.40 -12.33 -18.50
CA ILE A 91 13.73 -11.96 -19.90
C ILE A 91 15.20 -12.27 -20.24
N ALA A 92 16.00 -12.69 -19.25
CA ALA A 92 17.42 -12.99 -19.40
C ALA A 92 17.73 -14.44 -19.81
N PHE A 93 16.76 -15.18 -20.37
CA PHE A 93 16.92 -16.54 -20.90
C PHE A 93 16.50 -16.62 -22.37
#